data_AF-A0A7Y5N7P0-F1
#
_entry.id   AF-A0A7Y5N7P0-F1
#
_cell.length_a   1.000
_cell.length_b   1.000
_cell.length_c   1.000
_cell.angle_alpha   90.00
_cell.angle_beta   90.00
_cell.angle_gamma   90.00
#
_symmetry.space_group_name_H-M   'P 1'
#
loop_
_entity.id
_entity.type
_entity.pdbx_description
1 polymer ?
#
loop_
_entity_poly.entity_id
_entity_poly.type
_entity_poly.pdbx_seq_one_letter_code
_entity_poly.pdbx_strand_id
1 'polypeptide(L)'
;MAPRMDFLAAWRLRRHAASYVRDLWVEPNAADVAWLTSLEPNDDADHARWELRYLRRAAILLAAERDALDDRTPAAIARAVTRAFDGDAGVAHDRAAVARAQFNERLASYRSVLLSREATPVTPRLGLVLLTFLGRPTSASDPVAMRAGTIVQDSLAVAGDALRTRFGTAQLPEDVAPSVAASGRR
;
A
#
# COMPACT_ATOMS: atom_id res chain seq x y z
N MET A 1 -11.75 -29.65 -22.51
CA MET A 1 -12.69 -28.49 -22.56
C MET A 1 -12.45 -27.46 -21.44
N ALA A 2 -11.28 -27.45 -20.77
CA ALA A 2 -10.90 -26.53 -19.68
C ALA A 2 -10.21 -25.18 -20.05
N PRO A 3 -9.55 -24.98 -21.22
CA PRO A 3 -8.66 -23.81 -21.40
C PRO A 3 -9.41 -22.47 -21.54
N ARG A 4 -10.70 -22.49 -21.88
CA ARG A 4 -11.50 -21.28 -22.10
C ARG A 4 -12.00 -20.64 -20.80
N MET A 5 -12.22 -21.44 -19.75
CA MET A 5 -12.66 -20.93 -18.44
C MET A 5 -11.51 -20.28 -17.67
N ASP A 6 -10.30 -20.86 -17.74
CA ASP A 6 -9.10 -20.28 -17.14
C ASP A 6 -8.73 -18.94 -17.78
N PHE A 7 -8.90 -18.81 -19.10
CA PHE A 7 -8.69 -17.55 -19.80
C PHE A 7 -9.65 -16.45 -19.32
N LEU A 8 -10.95 -16.74 -19.18
CA LEU A 8 -11.94 -15.79 -18.70
C LEU A 8 -11.70 -15.40 -17.24
N ALA A 9 -11.35 -16.35 -16.37
CA ALA A 9 -11.00 -16.09 -14.98
C ALA A 9 -9.76 -15.19 -14.87
N ALA A 10 -8.69 -15.51 -15.62
CA ALA A 10 -7.48 -14.69 -15.66
C ALA A 10 -7.71 -13.29 -16.26
N TRP A 11 -8.59 -13.17 -17.25
CA TRP A 11 -9.00 -11.86 -17.79
C TRP A 11 -9.78 -11.04 -16.77
N ARG A 12 -10.77 -11.63 -16.09
CA ARG A 12 -11.53 -10.96 -15.03
C ARG A 12 -10.60 -10.51 -13.92
N LEU A 13 -9.73 -11.38 -13.42
CA LEU A 13 -8.76 -11.04 -12.38
C LEU A 13 -7.91 -9.83 -12.77
N ARG A 14 -7.35 -9.83 -14.00
CA ARG A 14 -6.57 -8.70 -14.53
C ARG A 14 -7.38 -7.42 -14.60
N ARG A 15 -8.65 -7.50 -15.01
CA ARG A 15 -9.56 -6.34 -15.09
C ARG A 15 -9.87 -5.79 -13.71
N HIS A 16 -10.22 -6.64 -12.75
CA HIS A 16 -10.49 -6.24 -11.36
C HIS A 16 -9.25 -5.62 -10.72
N ALA A 17 -8.06 -6.21 -10.89
CA ALA A 17 -6.81 -5.64 -10.40
C ALA A 17 -6.53 -4.26 -11.01
N ALA A 18 -6.70 -4.10 -12.32
CA ALA A 18 -6.51 -2.80 -12.98
C ALA A 18 -7.49 -1.73 -12.47
N SER A 19 -8.76 -2.09 -12.26
CA SER A 19 -9.73 -1.16 -11.71
C SER A 19 -9.47 -0.84 -10.23
N TYR A 20 -9.08 -1.82 -9.42
CA TYR A 20 -8.68 -1.60 -8.03
C TYR A 20 -7.53 -0.60 -7.92
N VAL A 21 -6.47 -0.80 -8.71
CA VAL A 21 -5.33 0.13 -8.75
C VAL A 21 -5.78 1.51 -9.21
N ARG A 22 -6.56 1.61 -10.30
CA ARG A 22 -7.03 2.90 -10.83
C ARG A 22 -7.81 3.71 -9.80
N ASP A 23 -8.75 3.07 -9.10
CA ASP A 23 -9.62 3.75 -8.14
C ASP A 23 -8.82 4.29 -6.93
N LEU A 24 -7.66 3.69 -6.63
CA LEU A 24 -6.75 4.12 -5.57
C LEU A 24 -5.60 5.00 -6.08
N TRP A 25 -5.42 5.13 -7.39
CA TRP A 25 -4.39 5.95 -8.04
C TRP A 25 -4.76 7.43 -8.12
N VAL A 26 -5.27 7.96 -7.01
CA VAL A 26 -5.77 9.32 -6.87
C VAL A 26 -4.77 10.20 -6.13
N GLU A 27 -4.89 11.52 -6.33
CA GLU A 27 -4.07 12.50 -5.63
C GLU A 27 -4.26 12.43 -4.11
N PRO A 28 -3.19 12.67 -3.32
CA PRO A 28 -3.29 12.83 -1.87
C PRO A 28 -4.22 13.98 -1.50
N ASN A 29 -4.84 13.89 -0.30
CA ASN A 29 -5.68 14.98 0.17
C ASN A 29 -4.82 16.22 0.49
N ALA A 30 -5.39 17.41 0.28
CA ALA A 30 -4.66 18.66 0.41
C ALA A 30 -4.26 18.99 1.85
N ALA A 31 -5.01 18.50 2.85
CA ALA A 31 -4.75 18.77 4.26
C ALA A 31 -3.51 18.04 4.76
N ASP A 32 -3.32 16.78 4.36
CA ASP A 32 -2.13 15.99 4.67
C ASP A 32 -0.92 16.51 3.93
N VAL A 33 -1.07 16.93 2.67
CA VAL A 33 0.01 17.60 1.93
C VAL A 33 0.44 18.86 2.68
N ALA A 34 -0.49 19.78 2.98
CA ALA A 34 -0.18 21.01 3.68
C ALA A 34 0.45 20.78 5.06
N TRP A 35 -0.03 19.77 5.79
CA TRP A 35 0.55 19.40 7.06
C TRP A 35 1.98 18.88 6.90
N LEU A 36 2.25 17.96 5.97
CA LEU A 36 3.60 17.46 5.73
C LEU A 36 4.54 18.56 5.23
N THR A 37 4.08 19.44 4.35
CA THR A 37 4.85 20.61 3.89
C THR A 37 5.30 21.47 5.06
N SER A 38 4.42 21.74 6.04
CA SER A 38 4.76 22.53 7.23
C SER A 38 5.82 21.89 8.14
N LEU A 39 6.15 20.62 7.91
CA LEU A 39 7.18 19.91 8.65
C LEU A 39 8.55 19.96 7.97
N GLU A 40 8.60 20.35 6.69
CA GLU A 40 9.83 20.37 5.91
C GLU A 40 10.59 21.68 6.09
N PRO A 41 11.93 21.67 6.07
CA PRO A 41 12.72 22.89 6.21
C PRO A 41 12.53 23.92 5.08
N ASN A 42 12.13 23.47 3.89
CA ASN A 42 12.02 24.31 2.68
C ASN A 42 10.56 24.52 2.22
N ASP A 43 9.57 24.06 2.99
CA ASP A 43 8.16 24.08 2.60
C ASP A 43 7.90 23.49 1.20
N ASP A 44 8.55 22.36 0.85
CA ASP A 44 8.45 21.74 -0.48
C ASP A 44 7.16 20.90 -0.61
N ALA A 45 6.09 21.58 -1.01
CA ALA A 45 4.79 20.96 -1.23
C ALA A 45 4.79 19.87 -2.31
N ASP A 46 5.70 19.93 -3.27
CA ASP A 46 5.79 18.93 -4.33
C ASP A 46 6.43 17.66 -3.81
N HIS A 47 7.48 17.77 -3.00
CA HIS A 47 8.09 16.63 -2.32
C HIS A 47 7.10 15.93 -1.38
N ALA A 48 6.41 16.69 -0.52
CA ALA A 48 5.38 16.14 0.37
C ALA A 48 4.27 15.41 -0.40
N ARG A 49 3.83 15.97 -1.53
CA ARG A 49 2.83 15.32 -2.41
C ARG A 49 3.37 14.03 -3.01
N TRP A 50 4.62 13.99 -3.46
CA TRP A 50 5.24 12.79 -3.99
C TRP A 50 5.37 11.68 -2.96
N GLU A 51 5.80 12.00 -1.74
CA GLU A 51 5.90 10.99 -0.67
C GLU A 51 4.54 10.39 -0.31
N LEU A 52 3.48 11.21 -0.28
CA LEU A 52 2.11 10.69 -0.09
C LEU A 52 1.62 9.85 -1.28
N ARG A 53 1.99 10.18 -2.52
CA ARG A 53 1.70 9.33 -3.68
C ARG A 53 2.39 7.97 -3.52
N TYR A 54 3.67 7.94 -3.15
CA TYR A 54 4.40 6.69 -2.92
C TYR A 54 3.79 5.87 -1.79
N LEU A 55 3.43 6.51 -0.68
CA LEU A 55 2.73 5.86 0.43
C LEU A 55 1.44 5.19 -0.02
N ARG A 56 0.56 5.91 -0.73
CA ARG A 56 -0.72 5.34 -1.22
C ARG A 56 -0.49 4.16 -2.16
N ARG A 57 0.50 4.26 -3.06
CA ARG A 57 0.87 3.19 -3.98
C ARG A 57 1.45 1.97 -3.23
N ALA A 58 2.20 2.20 -2.16
CA ALA A 58 2.72 1.13 -1.33
C ALA A 58 1.58 0.44 -0.56
N ALA A 59 0.62 1.20 -0.04
CA ALA A 59 -0.54 0.68 0.65
C ALA A 59 -1.38 -0.28 -0.22
N ILE A 60 -1.52 0.02 -1.52
CA ILE A 60 -2.18 -0.88 -2.50
C ILE A 60 -1.55 -2.28 -2.48
N LEU A 61 -0.20 -2.36 -2.54
CA LEU A 61 0.53 -3.62 -2.57
C LEU A 61 0.54 -4.30 -1.22
N LEU A 62 0.77 -3.56 -0.14
CA LEU A 62 0.82 -4.11 1.21
C LEU A 62 -0.53 -4.68 1.64
N ALA A 63 -1.63 -4.01 1.32
CA ALA A 63 -2.98 -4.55 1.56
C ALA A 63 -3.21 -5.85 0.78
N ALA A 64 -2.80 -5.90 -0.50
CA ALA A 64 -2.93 -7.11 -1.30
C ALA A 64 -2.07 -8.26 -0.75
N GLU A 65 -0.81 -8.00 -0.41
CA GLU A 65 0.11 -9.01 0.15
C GLU A 65 -0.40 -9.60 1.48
N ARG A 66 -1.10 -8.80 2.30
CA ARG A 66 -1.58 -9.23 3.61
C ARG A 66 -2.96 -9.85 3.59
N ASP A 67 -3.89 -9.28 2.82
CA ASP A 67 -5.32 -9.52 2.97
C ASP A 67 -5.95 -10.26 1.76
N ALA A 68 -5.18 -10.54 0.70
CA ALA A 68 -5.69 -11.31 -0.43
C ALA A 68 -5.93 -12.80 -0.09
N LEU A 69 -6.94 -13.38 -0.73
CA LEU A 69 -7.38 -14.76 -0.49
C LEU A 69 -6.59 -15.81 -1.28
N ASP A 70 -5.84 -15.40 -2.29
CA ASP A 70 -5.02 -16.26 -3.13
C ASP A 70 -3.74 -15.55 -3.59
N ASP A 71 -2.74 -16.32 -4.05
CA ASP A 71 -1.46 -15.77 -4.53
C ASP A 71 -1.57 -15.04 -5.89
N ARG A 72 -2.65 -15.29 -6.64
CA ARG A 72 -2.85 -14.72 -7.98
C ARG A 72 -3.26 -13.26 -7.90
N THR A 73 -3.98 -12.88 -6.86
CA THR A 73 -4.50 -11.53 -6.64
C THR A 73 -3.38 -10.52 -6.38
N PRO A 74 -2.45 -10.73 -5.43
CA PRO A 74 -1.28 -9.86 -5.26
C PRO A 74 -0.46 -9.75 -6.54
N ALA A 75 -0.22 -10.86 -7.25
CA ALA A 75 0.53 -10.85 -8.50
C ALA A 75 -0.18 -10.04 -9.61
N ALA A 76 -1.50 -10.13 -9.71
CA ALA A 76 -2.28 -9.34 -10.66
C ALA A 76 -2.28 -7.84 -10.32
N ILE A 77 -2.37 -7.50 -9.03
CA ILE A 77 -2.29 -6.12 -8.53
C ILE A 77 -0.90 -5.54 -8.75
N ALA A 78 0.17 -6.27 -8.45
CA ALA A 78 1.55 -5.85 -8.72
C ALA A 78 1.75 -5.47 -10.19
N ARG A 79 1.28 -6.31 -11.12
CA ARG A 79 1.31 -6.02 -12.57
C ARG A 79 0.45 -4.82 -12.97
N ALA A 80 -0.63 -4.54 -12.26
CA ALA A 80 -1.45 -3.36 -12.49
C ALA A 80 -0.75 -2.09 -11.97
N VAL A 81 -0.10 -2.14 -10.81
CA VAL A 81 0.72 -1.06 -10.25
C VAL A 81 1.90 -0.73 -11.17
N THR A 82 2.63 -1.74 -11.68
CA THR A 82 3.72 -1.49 -12.65
C THR A 82 3.23 -0.74 -13.88
N ARG A 83 2.10 -1.17 -14.46
CA ARG A 83 1.52 -0.52 -15.64
C ARG A 83 1.00 0.89 -15.34
N ALA A 84 0.44 1.12 -14.16
CA ALA A 84 0.01 2.45 -13.74
C ALA A 84 1.21 3.40 -13.56
N PHE A 85 2.32 2.89 -13.02
CA PHE A 85 3.59 3.63 -12.95
C PHE A 85 4.18 3.94 -14.33
N ASP A 86 4.18 2.98 -15.26
CA ASP A 86 4.72 3.19 -16.61
C ASP A 86 3.95 4.27 -17.40
N GLY A 87 2.67 4.46 -17.09
CA GLY A 87 1.81 5.49 -17.69
C GLY A 87 1.61 6.74 -16.85
N ASP A 88 2.38 6.93 -15.77
CA ASP A 88 2.23 8.06 -14.86
C ASP A 88 2.78 9.35 -15.51
N ALA A 89 1.88 10.21 -15.98
CA ALA A 89 2.24 11.49 -16.61
C ALA A 89 2.94 12.47 -15.64
N GLY A 90 2.87 12.24 -14.33
CA GLY A 90 3.63 13.01 -13.35
C GLY A 90 5.12 12.67 -13.31
N VAL A 91 5.53 11.52 -13.86
CA VAL A 91 6.92 11.09 -13.89
C VAL A 91 7.51 11.37 -15.28
N ALA A 92 8.55 12.20 -15.33
CA ALA A 92 9.30 12.40 -16.56
C ALA A 92 9.86 11.06 -17.10
N HIS A 93 9.81 10.86 -18.42
CA HIS A 93 10.12 9.56 -19.03
C HIS A 93 11.54 9.06 -18.70
N ASP A 94 12.51 9.98 -18.64
CA ASP A 94 13.91 9.73 -18.26
C ASP A 94 14.11 9.47 -16.75
N ARG A 95 13.09 9.75 -15.92
CA ARG A 95 13.11 9.57 -14.46
C ARG A 95 12.33 8.36 -13.97
N ALA A 96 11.68 7.61 -14.86
CA ALA A 96 10.86 6.45 -14.50
C ALA A 96 11.61 5.39 -13.68
N ALA A 97 12.88 5.11 -14.03
CA ALA A 97 13.71 4.17 -13.29
C ALA A 97 14.02 4.64 -11.86
N VAL A 98 14.31 5.94 -11.69
CA VAL A 98 14.58 6.56 -10.38
C VAL A 98 13.31 6.55 -9.53
N ALA A 99 12.17 6.96 -10.08
CA ALA A 99 10.90 6.96 -9.37
C ALA A 99 10.51 5.53 -8.91
N ARG A 100 10.78 4.51 -9.73
CA ARG A 100 10.56 3.11 -9.36
C ARG A 100 11.50 2.64 -8.25
N ALA A 101 12.77 3.02 -8.30
CA ALA A 101 13.73 2.70 -7.25
C ALA A 101 13.32 3.33 -5.91
N GLN A 102 12.97 4.62 -5.92
CA GLN A 102 12.45 5.34 -4.76
C GLN A 102 11.21 4.65 -4.21
N PHE A 103 10.21 4.39 -5.05
CA PHE A 103 9.00 3.68 -4.66
C PHE A 103 9.29 2.34 -3.97
N ASN A 104 10.17 1.52 -4.56
CA ASN A 104 10.53 0.22 -4.01
C ASN A 104 11.21 0.32 -2.65
N GLU A 105 12.03 1.36 -2.44
CA GLU A 105 12.64 1.66 -1.15
C GLU A 105 11.57 1.96 -0.08
N ARG A 106 10.58 2.83 -0.40
CA ARG A 106 9.46 3.14 0.50
C ARG A 106 8.67 1.88 0.84
N LEU A 107 8.31 1.09 -0.18
CA LEU A 107 7.58 -0.16 -0.02
C LEU A 107 8.32 -1.14 0.90
N ALA A 108 9.63 -1.30 0.71
CA ALA A 108 10.45 -2.18 1.53
C ALA A 108 10.50 -1.71 3.00
N SER A 109 10.66 -0.40 3.24
CA SER A 109 10.69 0.17 4.59
C SER A 109 9.36 0.00 5.33
N TYR A 110 8.22 0.28 4.68
CA TYR A 110 6.91 0.03 5.29
C TYR A 110 6.66 -1.45 5.56
N ARG A 111 7.03 -2.33 4.61
CA ARG A 111 6.91 -3.78 4.78
C ARG A 111 7.72 -4.28 5.98
N SER A 112 8.95 -3.78 6.13
CA SER A 112 9.83 -4.13 7.25
C SER A 112 9.17 -3.85 8.60
N VAL A 113 8.59 -2.65 8.77
CA VAL A 113 7.88 -2.26 10.00
C VAL A 113 6.66 -3.15 10.27
N LEU A 114 5.90 -3.52 9.23
CA LEU A 114 4.72 -4.37 9.37
C LEU A 114 5.06 -5.82 9.73
N LEU A 115 6.23 -6.32 9.32
CA LEU A 115 6.69 -7.67 9.61
C LEU A 115 7.46 -7.77 10.94
N SER A 116 7.98 -6.67 11.46
CA SER A 116 8.78 -6.69 12.68
C SER A 116 7.94 -6.85 13.94
N ARG A 117 8.45 -7.63 14.89
CA ARG A 117 7.85 -7.85 16.22
C ARG A 117 8.65 -7.08 17.25
N GLU A 118 8.26 -5.83 17.48
CA GLU A 118 8.89 -4.94 18.44
C GLU A 118 7.91 -4.53 19.54
N ALA A 119 8.42 -4.16 20.71
CA ALA A 119 7.59 -3.67 21.82
C ALA A 119 6.96 -2.29 21.51
N THR A 120 7.62 -1.47 20.68
CA THR A 120 7.11 -0.17 20.26
C THR A 120 5.86 -0.33 19.40
N PRO A 121 4.80 0.46 19.62
CA PRO A 121 3.60 0.42 18.78
C PRO A 121 3.91 0.59 17.30
N VAL A 122 3.13 -0.07 16.43
CA VAL A 122 3.38 -0.06 14.97
C VAL A 122 3.11 1.30 14.33
N THR A 123 2.07 2.01 14.79
CA THR A 123 1.66 3.32 14.25
C THR A 123 2.81 4.34 14.22
N PRO A 124 3.47 4.69 15.33
CA PRO A 124 4.54 5.68 15.30
C PRO A 124 5.73 5.20 14.46
N ARG A 125 6.02 3.89 14.43
CA ARG A 125 7.09 3.32 13.59
C ARG A 125 6.81 3.47 12.10
N LEU A 126 5.56 3.31 11.67
CA LEU A 126 5.15 3.61 10.29
C LEU A 126 5.30 5.11 10.00
N GLY A 127 4.97 5.97 10.97
CA GLY A 127 5.17 7.41 10.86
C GLY A 127 6.64 7.79 10.71
N LEU A 128 7.55 7.13 11.43
CA LEU A 128 8.99 7.34 11.28
C LEU A 128 9.49 7.04 9.86
N VAL A 129 8.94 6.02 9.19
CA VAL A 129 9.30 5.73 7.79
C VAL A 129 8.95 6.92 6.89
N LEU A 130 7.71 7.42 6.98
CA LEU A 130 7.26 8.58 6.20
C LEU A 130 8.11 9.82 6.47
N LEU A 131 8.35 10.13 7.75
CA LEU A 131 9.12 11.31 8.16
C LEU A 131 10.60 11.20 7.76
N THR A 132 11.17 10.00 7.75
CA THR A 132 12.55 9.77 7.28
C THR A 132 12.68 10.13 5.81
N PHE A 133 11.73 9.73 4.96
CA PHE A 133 11.76 10.08 3.54
C PHE A 133 11.49 11.57 3.27
N LEU A 134 10.78 12.23 4.16
CA LEU A 134 10.65 13.70 4.16
C LEU A 134 11.91 14.44 4.64
N GLY A 135 12.99 13.71 4.97
CA GLY A 135 14.22 14.32 5.49
C GLY A 135 14.12 14.80 6.94
N ARG A 136 13.09 14.35 7.68
CA ARG A 136 12.83 14.72 9.07
C ARG A 136 12.95 13.51 10.01
N PRO A 137 14.17 13.12 10.40
CA PRO A 137 14.33 12.10 11.43
C PRO A 137 13.76 12.60 12.76
N THR A 138 12.97 11.76 13.42
CA THR A 138 12.43 12.01 14.77
C THR A 138 12.38 10.71 15.59
N SER A 139 11.91 10.77 16.84
CA SER A 139 11.70 9.60 17.71
C SER A 139 10.25 9.11 17.65
N ALA A 140 10.05 7.82 17.95
CA ALA A 140 8.70 7.23 18.01
C ALA A 140 7.80 7.85 19.11
N SER A 141 8.40 8.51 20.10
CA SER A 141 7.70 9.23 21.16
C SER A 141 7.18 10.61 20.75
N ASP A 142 7.64 11.14 19.61
CA ASP A 142 7.18 12.43 19.09
C ASP A 142 5.72 12.34 18.63
N PRO A 143 4.82 13.23 19.07
CA PRO A 143 3.45 13.31 18.56
C PRO A 143 3.35 13.43 17.03
N VAL A 144 4.37 14.01 16.38
CA VAL A 144 4.46 14.08 14.91
C VAL A 144 4.57 12.68 14.30
N ALA A 145 5.34 11.77 14.92
CA ALA A 145 5.44 10.38 14.47
C ALA A 145 4.09 9.65 14.57
N MET A 146 3.33 9.91 15.64
CA MET A 146 1.97 9.36 15.77
C MET A 146 1.05 9.84 14.66
N ARG A 147 1.02 11.15 14.38
CA ARG A 147 0.17 11.70 13.30
C ARG A 147 0.57 11.20 11.91
N ALA A 148 1.87 11.16 11.61
CA ALA A 148 2.36 10.58 10.36
C ALA A 148 1.97 9.09 10.25
N GLY A 149 2.07 8.35 11.36
CA GLY A 149 1.64 6.97 11.44
C GLY A 149 0.15 6.76 11.15
N THR A 150 -0.71 7.66 11.63
CA THR A 150 -2.14 7.64 11.34
C THR A 150 -2.40 7.81 9.83
N ILE A 151 -1.72 8.72 9.15
CA ILE A 151 -1.86 8.89 7.69
C ILE A 151 -1.50 7.59 6.93
N VAL A 152 -0.44 6.91 7.38
CA VAL A 152 -0.04 5.60 6.82
C VAL A 152 -1.12 4.54 7.07
N GLN A 153 -1.66 4.48 8.30
CA GLN A 153 -2.71 3.54 8.67
C GLN A 153 -4.01 3.78 7.91
N ASP A 154 -4.42 5.04 7.75
CA ASP A 154 -5.61 5.41 6.99
C ASP A 154 -5.45 5.01 5.52
N SER A 155 -4.26 5.21 4.94
CA SER A 155 -3.96 4.76 3.57
C SER A 155 -4.06 3.23 3.43
N LEU A 156 -3.55 2.48 4.40
CA LEU A 156 -3.67 1.01 4.45
C LEU A 156 -5.11 0.56 4.64
N ALA A 157 -5.89 1.24 5.48
CA ALA A 157 -7.30 0.94 5.72
C ALA A 157 -8.12 1.13 4.44
N VAL A 158 -7.96 2.28 3.77
CA VAL A 158 -8.64 2.58 2.50
C VAL A 158 -8.30 1.52 1.43
N ALA A 159 -7.02 1.14 1.31
CA ALA A 159 -6.62 0.09 0.37
C ALA A 159 -7.24 -1.27 0.73
N GLY A 160 -7.21 -1.65 2.01
CA GLY A 160 -7.81 -2.90 2.49
C GLY A 160 -9.33 -2.96 2.31
N ASP A 161 -10.05 -1.87 2.59
CA ASP A 161 -11.49 -1.76 2.36
C ASP A 161 -11.85 -1.91 0.88
N ALA A 162 -11.10 -1.24 -0.01
CA ALA A 162 -11.29 -1.36 -1.45
C ALA A 162 -10.95 -2.76 -1.96
N LEU A 163 -9.95 -3.43 -1.39
CA LEU A 163 -9.59 -4.81 -1.73
C LEU A 163 -10.73 -5.76 -1.36
N ARG A 164 -11.23 -5.68 -0.11
CA ARG A 164 -12.34 -6.49 0.38
C ARG A 164 -13.62 -6.28 -0.41
N THR A 165 -13.93 -5.02 -0.74
CA THR A 165 -15.11 -4.68 -1.55
C THR A 165 -15.05 -5.31 -2.94
N ARG A 166 -13.86 -5.41 -3.54
CA ARG A 166 -13.71 -5.83 -4.94
C ARG A 166 -13.40 -7.31 -5.13
N PHE A 167 -12.66 -7.92 -4.21
CA PHE A 167 -12.20 -9.31 -4.27
C PHE A 167 -12.88 -10.21 -3.24
N GLY A 168 -13.69 -9.63 -2.36
CA GLY A 168 -14.37 -10.33 -1.28
C GLY A 168 -13.55 -10.41 0.00
N THR A 169 -14.19 -10.89 1.06
CA THR A 169 -13.58 -11.25 2.34
C THR A 169 -13.54 -12.76 2.46
N ALA A 170 -12.54 -13.31 3.15
CA ALA A 170 -12.60 -14.69 3.61
C ALA A 170 -13.81 -14.80 4.55
N GLN A 171 -14.86 -15.50 4.13
CA GLN A 171 -15.85 -16.00 5.07
C GLN A 171 -15.28 -17.31 5.61
N LEU A 172 -14.83 -17.29 6.87
CA LEU A 172 -14.70 -18.53 7.63
C LEU A 172 -16.13 -19.06 7.82
N PRO A 173 -16.42 -20.35 7.55
CA PRO A 173 -17.70 -20.93 7.91
C PRO A 173 -17.95 -20.70 9.40
N GLU A 174 -19.13 -20.20 9.76
CA GLU A 174 -19.48 -19.81 11.15
C GLU A 174 -19.32 -20.98 12.16
N ASP A 175 -19.26 -22.22 11.66
CA ASP A 175 -19.19 -23.44 12.46
C ASP A 175 -17.78 -23.99 12.71
N VAL A 176 -16.71 -23.29 12.30
CA VAL A 176 -15.33 -23.80 12.48
C VAL A 176 -14.52 -22.87 13.37
N ALA A 177 -14.26 -23.32 14.60
CA ALA A 177 -13.33 -22.63 15.49
C ALA A 177 -11.94 -22.51 14.83
N PRO A 178 -11.22 -21.37 15.00
CA PRO A 178 -9.93 -21.11 14.35
C PRO A 178 -8.88 -22.21 14.56
N SER A 179 -8.96 -22.92 15.69
CA SER A 179 -8.10 -24.04 16.05
C SER A 179 -8.27 -25.27 15.17
N VAL A 180 -9.41 -25.44 14.49
CA VAL A 180 -9.72 -26.62 13.67
C VAL A 180 -9.25 -26.41 12.22
N ALA A 181 -9.30 -25.17 11.73
CA ALA A 181 -8.87 -24.82 10.37
C ALA A 181 -7.34 -24.99 10.16
N ALA A 182 -6.54 -24.83 11.22
CA ALA A 182 -5.07 -24.95 11.14
C ALA A 182 -4.56 -26.40 11.16
N SER A 183 -5.34 -27.36 11.68
CA SER A 183 -4.92 -28.76 11.84
C SER A 183 -5.27 -29.68 10.66
N GLY A 184 -5.88 -29.15 9.60
CA GLY A 184 -6.37 -29.93 8.45
C GLY A 184 -5.37 -30.19 7.32
N ARG A 185 -4.09 -29.80 7.45
CA ARG A 185 -3.04 -30.14 6.46
C ARG A 185 -2.11 -31.22 7.03
N ARG A 186 -2.48 -32.48 6.79
CA ARG A 186 -1.55 -33.61 6.72
C ARG A 186 -1.52 -34.12 5.29
#